data_AF-A0AA35SDU7-F1
#
_entry.id   AF-A0AA35SDU7-F1
#
_cell.length_a   1.000
_cell.length_b   1.000
_cell.length_c   1.000
_cell.angle_alpha   90.00
_cell.angle_beta   90.00
_cell.angle_gamma   90.00
#
_symmetry.space_group_name_H-M   'P 1'
#
loop_
_entity.id
_entity.type
_entity.pdbx_description
1 polymer ?
#
loop_
_entity_poly.entity_id
_entity_poly.type
_entity_poly.pdbx_seq_one_letter_code
_entity_poly.pdbx_strand_id
1 'polypeptide(L)'
;MTAAKAAHNFKPPFEEDAKPALSELVEFPTASGNIDVTTKVGMKYEKLGTLLLGDTDGVVVPTIIFECQQKADKITLEILRRWLSGKGRQPVTWKTLTGCMRSSGLPELASLMEKSLRDIVDF
;
A
#
# COMPACT_ATOMS: atom_id res chain seq x y z
N MET A 1 -15.04 10.97 38.67
CA MET A 1 -14.93 9.87 37.68
C MET A 1 -14.56 10.51 36.36
N THR A 2 -13.27 10.52 36.02
CA THR A 2 -12.80 11.17 34.79
C THR A 2 -12.25 10.10 33.88
N ALA A 3 -12.82 10.05 32.67
CA ALA A 3 -12.73 8.97 31.70
C ALA A 3 -11.28 8.57 31.38
N ALA A 4 -11.12 7.25 31.25
CA ALA A 4 -9.91 6.61 30.74
C ALA A 4 -9.56 7.18 29.36
N LYS A 5 -8.47 7.93 29.28
CA LYS A 5 -7.81 8.21 28.00
C LYS A 5 -7.00 6.96 27.68
N ALA A 6 -7.60 6.05 26.91
CA ALA A 6 -6.88 4.94 26.31
C ALA A 6 -5.72 5.54 25.52
N ALA A 7 -4.51 5.41 26.06
CA ALA A 7 -3.30 5.63 25.30
C ALA A 7 -3.32 4.58 24.20
N HIS A 8 -3.77 4.98 23.02
CA HIS A 8 -3.54 4.23 21.80
C HIS A 8 -2.05 3.96 21.75
N ASN A 9 -1.67 2.68 21.71
CA ASN A 9 -0.32 2.21 21.41
C ASN A 9 0.06 2.74 20.01
N PHE A 10 0.51 3.99 19.96
CA PHE A 10 0.99 4.62 18.75
C PHE A 10 2.44 4.18 18.59
N LYS A 11 2.64 3.17 17.73
CA LYS A 11 3.95 2.68 17.34
C LYS A 11 4.69 3.86 16.66
N PRO A 12 5.93 4.19 17.08
CA PRO A 12 6.72 5.30 16.52
C PRO A 12 7.01 5.05 15.02
N PRO A 13 7.41 6.10 14.29
CA PRO A 13 6.82 6.46 13.00
C PRO A 13 7.25 5.50 11.90
N PHE A 14 6.41 5.43 10.88
CA PHE A 14 6.74 4.73 9.65
C PHE A 14 7.96 5.41 9.00
N GLU A 15 9.15 4.82 9.10
CA GLU A 15 10.28 5.25 8.28
C GLU A 15 9.91 5.04 6.80
N GLU A 16 10.18 6.01 5.92
CA GLU A 16 9.84 5.88 4.48
C GLU A 16 10.55 4.68 3.82
N ASP A 17 11.67 4.26 4.41
CA ASP A 17 12.45 3.08 4.03
C ASP A 17 12.04 1.81 4.82
N ALA A 18 11.07 1.90 5.73
CA ALA A 18 10.51 0.73 6.40
C ALA A 18 9.65 -0.10 5.46
N LYS A 19 9.62 -1.40 5.74
CA LYS A 19 8.77 -2.35 5.04
C LYS A 19 7.30 -2.19 5.48
N PRO A 20 6.35 -1.92 4.55
CA PRO A 20 4.94 -1.90 4.88
C PRO A 20 4.44 -3.25 5.40
N ALA A 21 3.56 -3.25 6.40
CA ALA A 21 2.74 -4.42 6.73
C ALA A 21 1.46 -4.43 5.89
N LEU A 22 0.93 -5.62 5.60
CA LEU A 22 -0.31 -5.74 4.83
C LEU A 22 -1.51 -5.12 5.56
N SER A 23 -1.56 -5.25 6.90
CA SER A 23 -2.60 -4.61 7.73
C SER A 23 -2.55 -3.09 7.64
N GLU A 24 -1.36 -2.50 7.55
CA GLU A 24 -1.18 -1.05 7.43
C GLU A 24 -1.61 -0.52 6.06
N LEU A 25 -1.70 -1.38 5.04
CA LEU A 25 -2.23 -1.01 3.72
C LEU A 25 -3.76 -1.07 3.66
N VAL A 26 -4.38 -1.96 4.45
CA VAL A 26 -5.84 -2.07 4.54
C VAL A 26 -6.42 -1.03 5.50
N GLU A 27 -5.66 -0.64 6.52
CA GLU A 27 -6.03 0.39 7.50
C GLU A 27 -4.94 1.46 7.59
N PHE A 28 -4.69 2.15 6.48
CA PHE A 28 -3.65 3.17 6.40
C PHE A 28 -4.10 4.46 7.12
N PRO A 29 -3.40 4.91 8.17
CA PRO A 29 -3.79 6.10 8.90
C PRO A 29 -3.53 7.37 8.08
N THR A 30 -4.50 8.27 8.05
CA THR A 30 -4.35 9.63 7.48
C THR A 30 -4.87 10.67 8.46
N ALA A 31 -4.56 11.95 8.21
CA ALA A 31 -5.09 13.06 9.01
C ALA A 31 -6.65 13.10 9.05
N SER A 32 -7.31 12.53 8.04
CA SER A 32 -8.77 12.45 7.95
C SER A 32 -9.37 11.12 8.46
N GLY A 33 -8.54 10.20 8.98
CA GLY A 33 -8.94 8.86 9.41
C GLY A 33 -8.28 7.75 8.58
N ASN A 34 -8.66 6.50 8.83
CA ASN A 34 -8.07 5.36 8.14
C ASN A 34 -8.65 5.21 6.72
N ILE A 35 -7.79 4.89 5.76
CA ILE A 35 -8.17 4.54 4.39
C ILE A 35 -7.73 3.12 4.05
N ASP A 36 -8.49 2.46 3.18
CA ASP A 36 -8.07 1.19 2.58
C ASP A 36 -7.38 1.47 1.24
N VAL A 37 -6.06 1.34 1.21
CA VAL A 37 -5.24 1.57 0.01
C VAL A 37 -5.62 0.59 -1.10
N THR A 38 -5.99 -0.64 -0.76
CA THR A 38 -6.35 -1.68 -1.74
C THR A 38 -7.59 -1.31 -2.53
N THR A 39 -8.57 -0.68 -1.88
CA THR A 39 -9.78 -0.17 -2.54
C THR A 39 -9.50 1.10 -3.34
N LYS A 40 -8.62 1.98 -2.85
CA LYS A 40 -8.29 3.26 -3.50
C LYS A 40 -7.46 3.10 -4.78
N VAL A 41 -6.71 2.01 -4.91
CA VAL A 41 -6.02 1.64 -6.16
C VAL A 41 -7.02 1.38 -7.29
N GLY A 42 -8.19 0.82 -6.97
CA GLY A 42 -9.26 0.55 -7.94
C GLY A 42 -8.75 -0.22 -9.16
N MET A 43 -9.19 0.14 -10.37
CA MET A 43 -8.79 -0.54 -11.62
C MET A 43 -7.32 -0.28 -12.05
N LYS A 44 -6.54 0.47 -11.28
CA LYS A 44 -5.11 0.70 -11.60
C LYS A 44 -4.21 -0.45 -11.13
N TYR A 45 -4.78 -1.51 -10.55
CA TYR A 45 -4.05 -2.68 -10.07
C TYR A 45 -3.18 -3.34 -11.15
N GLU A 46 -3.57 -3.29 -12.44
CA GLU A 46 -2.78 -3.93 -13.50
C GLU A 46 -1.43 -3.24 -13.70
N LYS A 47 -1.46 -1.92 -13.88
CA LYS A 47 -0.25 -1.10 -14.03
C LYS A 47 0.58 -1.13 -12.76
N LEU A 48 -0.06 -1.01 -11.59
CA LEU A 48 0.63 -1.06 -10.31
C LEU A 48 1.30 -2.43 -10.09
N GLY A 49 0.58 -3.52 -10.36
CA GLY A 49 1.08 -4.88 -10.23
C GLY A 49 2.24 -5.17 -11.17
N THR A 50 2.16 -4.70 -12.41
CA THR A 50 3.26 -4.85 -13.37
C THR A 50 4.54 -4.17 -12.86
N LEU A 51 4.40 -2.96 -12.32
CA LEU A 51 5.53 -2.19 -11.77
C LEU A 51 6.07 -2.76 -10.45
N LEU A 52 5.21 -3.23 -9.55
CA LEU A 52 5.60 -3.78 -8.25
C LEU A 52 6.16 -5.19 -8.38
N LEU A 53 5.54 -6.05 -9.19
CA LEU A 53 5.98 -7.44 -9.35
C LEU A 53 7.05 -7.59 -10.42
N GLY A 54 7.32 -6.53 -11.21
CA GLY A 54 8.26 -6.58 -12.32
C GLY A 54 7.82 -7.58 -13.39
N ASP A 55 6.51 -7.66 -13.66
CA ASP A 55 5.91 -8.63 -14.58
C ASP A 55 6.20 -8.26 -16.04
N THR A 56 7.45 -8.44 -16.47
CA THR A 56 7.90 -8.13 -17.84
C THR A 56 7.32 -9.09 -18.88
N ASP A 57 7.00 -10.31 -18.46
CA ASP A 57 6.50 -11.37 -19.33
C ASP A 57 4.98 -11.33 -19.48
N GLY A 58 4.29 -10.50 -18.68
CA GLY A 58 2.83 -10.35 -18.72
C GLY A 58 2.09 -11.61 -18.28
N VAL A 59 2.65 -12.39 -17.36
CA VAL A 59 2.07 -13.66 -16.89
C VAL A 59 1.60 -13.55 -15.44
N VAL A 60 2.35 -12.84 -14.60
CA VAL A 60 2.12 -12.82 -13.16
C VAL A 60 0.82 -12.09 -12.81
N VAL A 61 0.60 -10.90 -13.37
CA VAL A 61 -0.58 -10.08 -13.09
C VAL A 61 -1.85 -10.74 -13.65
N PRO A 62 -1.89 -11.25 -14.91
CA PRO A 62 -3.05 -12.00 -15.40
C PRO A 62 -3.37 -13.26 -14.59
N THR A 63 -2.35 -13.96 -14.11
CA THR A 63 -2.54 -15.12 -13.23
C THR A 63 -3.24 -14.71 -11.93
N ILE A 64 -2.82 -13.60 -11.31
CA ILE A 64 -3.48 -13.08 -10.11
C ILE A 64 -4.93 -12.65 -10.40
N ILE A 65 -5.19 -12.01 -11.54
CA ILE A 65 -6.54 -11.61 -11.97
C ILE A 65 -7.47 -12.83 -12.07
N PHE A 66 -6.96 -13.92 -12.66
CA PHE A 66 -7.67 -15.18 -12.77
C PHE A 66 -7.94 -15.81 -11.40
N GLU A 67 -6.91 -15.96 -10.55
CA GLU A 67 -7.04 -16.52 -9.20
C GLU A 67 -8.03 -15.72 -8.32
N CYS A 68 -8.05 -14.40 -8.47
CA CYS A 68 -8.91 -13.50 -7.70
C CYS A 68 -10.31 -13.30 -8.28
N GLN A 69 -10.67 -14.02 -9.35
CA GLN A 69 -11.99 -13.94 -10.00
C GLN A 69 -12.37 -12.50 -10.42
N GLN A 70 -11.41 -11.73 -10.93
CA GLN A 70 -11.62 -10.34 -11.39
C GLN A 70 -12.08 -9.34 -10.31
N LYS A 71 -11.95 -9.67 -9.02
CA LYS A 71 -12.29 -8.76 -7.92
C LYS A 71 -11.13 -7.81 -7.61
N ALA A 72 -11.29 -6.53 -7.96
CA ALA A 72 -10.21 -5.53 -7.95
C ALA A 72 -9.52 -5.36 -6.58
N ASP A 73 -10.30 -5.39 -5.49
CA ASP A 73 -9.82 -5.36 -4.11
C ASP A 73 -8.92 -6.56 -3.79
N LYS A 74 -9.38 -7.77 -4.14
CA LYS A 74 -8.62 -9.01 -3.94
C LYS A 74 -7.35 -9.05 -4.78
N ILE A 75 -7.44 -8.61 -6.04
CA ILE A 75 -6.29 -8.54 -6.96
C ILE A 75 -5.22 -7.62 -6.38
N THR A 76 -5.61 -6.42 -5.96
CA THR A 76 -4.68 -5.45 -5.37
C THR A 76 -4.04 -6.00 -4.10
N LEU A 77 -4.82 -6.61 -3.23
CA LEU A 77 -4.34 -7.21 -1.99
C LEU A 77 -3.34 -8.35 -2.26
N GLU A 78 -3.61 -9.21 -3.24
CA GLU A 78 -2.71 -10.32 -3.60
C GLU A 78 -1.42 -9.83 -4.27
N ILE A 79 -1.50 -8.80 -5.14
CA ILE A 79 -0.31 -8.12 -5.69
C ILE A 79 0.57 -7.60 -4.57
N LEU A 80 -0.01 -6.84 -3.64
CA LEU A 80 0.72 -6.26 -2.51
C LEU A 80 1.30 -7.36 -1.62
N ARG A 81 0.54 -8.42 -1.32
CA ARG A 81 1.00 -9.56 -0.52
C ARG A 81 2.21 -10.26 -1.15
N ARG A 82 2.18 -10.51 -2.46
CA ARG A 82 3.29 -11.14 -3.18
C ARG A 82 4.52 -10.25 -3.17
N TRP A 83 4.34 -8.95 -3.38
CA TRP A 83 5.42 -7.98 -3.31
C TRP A 83 6.04 -7.89 -1.90
N LEU A 84 5.20 -7.80 -0.87
CA LEU A 84 5.63 -7.81 0.54
C LEU A 84 6.37 -9.09 0.94
N SER A 85 6.10 -10.20 0.26
CA SER A 85 6.80 -11.47 0.46
C SER A 85 8.18 -11.51 -0.23
N GLY A 86 8.61 -10.40 -0.84
CA GLY A 86 9.92 -10.25 -1.50
C GLY A 86 9.91 -10.56 -2.99
N LYS A 87 8.75 -10.81 -3.60
CA LYS A 87 8.66 -11.00 -5.06
C LYS A 87 8.65 -9.65 -5.77
N GLY A 88 9.32 -9.56 -6.92
CA GLY A 88 9.33 -8.35 -7.73
C GLY A 88 10.27 -7.25 -7.24
N ARG A 89 9.84 -6.00 -7.37
CA ARG A 89 10.67 -4.80 -7.22
C ARG A 89 11.17 -4.63 -5.80
N GLN A 90 12.48 -4.42 -5.67
CA GLN A 90 13.15 -4.14 -4.41
C GLN A 90 13.67 -2.69 -4.37
N PRO A 91 13.83 -2.08 -3.19
CA PRO A 91 13.52 -2.64 -1.86
C PRO A 91 12.02 -2.61 -1.53
N VAL A 92 11.53 -3.53 -0.69
CA VAL A 92 10.13 -3.52 -0.22
C VAL A 92 9.92 -2.42 0.83
N THR A 93 9.68 -1.19 0.40
CA THR A 93 9.54 -0.01 1.28
C THR A 93 8.37 0.88 0.87
N TRP A 94 7.91 1.74 1.78
CA TRP A 94 6.87 2.73 1.48
C TRP A 94 7.24 3.61 0.29
N LYS A 95 8.50 4.06 0.22
CA LYS A 95 9.02 4.86 -0.91
C LYS A 95 8.92 4.14 -2.26
N THR A 96 9.24 2.84 -2.29
CA THR A 96 9.08 2.03 -3.52
C THR A 96 7.61 1.92 -3.90
N LEU A 97 6.72 1.72 -2.92
CA LEU A 97 5.28 1.62 -3.16
C LEU A 97 4.71 2.92 -3.72
N THR A 98 4.97 4.06 -3.09
CA THR A 98 4.45 5.37 -3.52
C THR A 98 5.04 5.78 -4.87
N GLY A 99 6.31 5.46 -5.13
CA GLY A 99 6.94 5.63 -6.44
C GLY A 99 6.26 4.81 -7.55
N CYS A 100 5.91 3.55 -7.27
CA CYS A 100 5.15 2.70 -8.19
C CYS A 100 3.73 3.22 -8.39
N MET A 101 3.05 3.69 -7.33
CA MET A 101 1.71 4.30 -7.43
C MET A 101 1.70 5.54 -8.31
N ARG A 102 2.68 6.44 -8.15
CA ARG A 102 2.82 7.61 -9.01
C ARG A 102 2.98 7.21 -10.48
N SER A 103 3.84 6.22 -10.72
CA SER A 103 4.10 5.68 -12.07
C SER A 103 2.91 4.92 -12.66
N SER A 104 2.05 4.32 -11.84
CA SER A 104 0.83 3.62 -12.27
C SER A 104 -0.35 4.57 -12.52
N GLY A 105 -0.19 5.88 -12.28
CA GLY A 105 -1.24 6.88 -12.45
C GLY A 105 -2.12 7.10 -11.21
N LEU A 106 -1.56 6.86 -10.01
CA LEU A 106 -2.16 7.16 -8.71
C LEU A 106 -1.37 8.25 -7.94
N PRO A 107 -1.05 9.41 -8.54
CA PRO A 107 -0.19 10.42 -7.91
C PRO A 107 -0.81 11.03 -6.65
N GLU A 108 -2.14 11.17 -6.61
CA GLU A 108 -2.86 11.72 -5.45
C GLU A 108 -2.80 10.79 -4.25
N LEU A 109 -3.03 9.49 -4.47
CA LEU A 109 -2.93 8.47 -3.42
C LEU A 109 -1.49 8.36 -2.91
N ALA A 110 -0.51 8.36 -3.82
CA ALA A 110 0.91 8.37 -3.45
C ALA A 110 1.26 9.59 -2.59
N SER A 111 0.80 10.79 -2.99
CA SER A 111 1.08 12.03 -2.25
C SER A 111 0.39 12.06 -0.88
N LEU A 112 -0.84 11.54 -0.80
CA LEU A 112 -1.55 11.37 0.47
C LEU A 112 -0.77 10.45 1.41
N MET A 113 -0.29 9.30 0.91
CA MET A 113 0.49 8.36 1.71
C MET A 113 1.81 8.98 2.17
N GLU A 114 2.59 9.58 1.26
CA GLU A 114 3.84 10.29 1.60
C GLU A 114 3.63 11.42 2.62
N LYS A 115 2.49 12.11 2.54
CA LYS A 115 2.15 13.14 3.52
C LYS A 115 1.81 12.53 4.88
N SER A 116 0.93 11.53 4.93
CA SER A 116 0.59 10.86 6.19
C SER A 116 1.80 10.23 6.86
N LEU A 117 2.72 9.64 6.09
CA LEU A 117 3.96 9.06 6.62
C LEU A 117 4.84 10.13 7.28
N ARG A 118 4.88 11.37 6.74
CA ARG A 118 5.63 12.50 7.30
C ARG A 118 4.92 13.16 8.48
N ASP A 119 3.63 13.41 8.38
CA ASP A 119 2.83 14.09 9.42
C ASP A 119 2.76 13.25 10.72
N ILE A 120 2.98 11.93 10.64
CA ILE A 120 3.09 11.04 11.80
C ILE A 120 4.43 11.20 12.55
N VAL A 121 5.44 11.85 11.95
CA VAL A 121 6.81 12.00 12.50
C VAL A 121 6.96 13.27 13.35
N ASP A 122 6.10 14.28 13.19
CA ASP A 122 6.26 15.62 13.79
C ASP A 122 5.47 15.85 15.11
N PHE A 123 5.41 14.87 16.02
CA PHE A 123 4.77 15.02 17.34
C PHE A 123 5.67 14.67 18.53
#